data_AF-A0A1Y3PN31-F1
#
_entry.id   AF-A0A1Y3PN31-F1
#
_cell.length_a   1.000
_cell.length_b   1.000
_cell.length_c   1.000
_cell.angle_alpha   90.00
_cell.angle_beta   90.00
_cell.angle_gamma   90.00
#
_symmetry.space_group_name_H-M   'P 1'
#
loop_
_entity.id
_entity.type
_entity.pdbx_description
1 polymer ?
#
loop_
_entity_poly.entity_id
_entity_poly.type
_entity_poly.pdbx_seq_one_letter_code
_entity_poly.pdbx_strand_id
1 'polypeptide(L)' 'MHYLCPNCKSRNIGKIGSHHYYCWDCFIEFGVQGELMMLYEVEEDGSLISLDDLFSESERHVSHHLY' A
#
# COMPACT_ATOMS: atom_id res chain seq x y z
N MET A 1 4.12 -2.45 14.28
CA MET A 1 3.68 -3.09 13.03
C MET A 1 4.50 -2.48 11.92
N HIS A 2 5.27 -3.31 11.21
CA HIS A 2 6.04 -2.89 10.05
C HIS A 2 5.44 -3.57 8.81
N TYR A 3 5.25 -2.80 7.75
CA TYR A 3 4.60 -3.27 6.52
C TYR A 3 5.64 -3.39 5.40
N LEU A 4 5.54 -4.46 4.61
CA LEU A 4 6.14 -4.56 3.28
C LEU A 4 5.20 -3.92 2.27
N CYS A 5 5.77 -3.34 1.22
CA CYS A 5 4.97 -2.77 0.15
C CYS A 5 4.18 -3.90 -0.52
N PRO A 6 2.84 -3.79 -0.61
CA PRO A 6 2.01 -4.85 -1.19
C PRO A 6 2.34 -5.13 -2.65
N ASN A 7 2.79 -4.11 -3.40
CA ASN A 7 3.21 -4.19 -4.80
C ASN A 7 4.64 -4.75 -4.97
N CYS A 8 5.67 -4.06 -4.46
CA CYS A 8 7.08 -4.42 -4.74
C CYS A 8 7.81 -5.16 -3.60
N LYS A 9 7.14 -5.42 -2.47
CA LYS A 9 7.72 -6.03 -1.25
C LYS A 9 8.87 -5.26 -0.60
N SER A 10 9.11 -4.01 -0.99
CA SER A 10 10.12 -3.17 -0.34
C SER A 10 9.74 -2.81 1.11
N ARG A 11 10.77 -2.52 1.91
CA ARG A 11 10.68 -1.98 3.27
C ARG A 11 10.82 -0.46 3.31
N ASN A 12 11.10 0.18 2.17
CA ASN A 12 11.28 1.62 2.05
C ASN A 12 9.92 2.34 2.07
N ILE A 13 9.25 2.27 3.23
CA ILE A 13 7.89 2.76 3.44
C ILE A 13 7.90 3.89 4.46
N GLY A 14 7.31 5.02 4.08
CA GLY A 14 7.02 6.15 4.97
C GLY A 14 5.57 6.12 5.44
N LYS A 15 5.32 6.56 6.69
CA LYS A 15 3.98 6.83 7.18
C LYS A 15 3.59 8.26 6.83
N ILE A 16 2.48 8.44 6.10
CA ILE A 16 1.99 9.74 5.61
C ILE A 16 0.66 10.17 6.22
N GLY A 17 -0.01 9.27 6.95
CA GLY A 17 -1.22 9.56 7.72
C GLY A 17 -1.44 8.50 8.82
N SER A 18 -2.53 8.60 9.59
CA SER A 18 -2.77 7.72 10.75
C SER A 18 -2.69 6.22 10.42
N HIS A 19 -3.26 5.84 9.27
CA HIS A 19 -3.26 4.48 8.73
C HIS A 19 -2.84 4.43 7.26
N HIS A 20 -2.11 5.46 6.79
CA HIS A 20 -1.69 5.61 5.40
C HIS A 20 -0.17 5.58 5.30
N TYR A 21 0.30 4.86 4.29
CA TYR A 21 1.70 4.56 4.06
C TYR A 21 2.05 4.75 2.59
N TYR A 22 3.29 5.08 2.32
CA TYR A 22 3.79 5.34 0.98
C TYR A 22 5.11 4.62 0.74
N CYS A 23 5.23 3.92 -0.38
CA CYS A 23 6.43 3.21 -0.79
C CYS A 23 7.28 4.05 -1.75
N TRP A 24 8.47 4.46 -1.30
CA TRP A 24 9.39 5.31 -2.08
C TRP A 24 9.98 4.63 -3.32
N ASP A 25 9.95 3.29 -3.39
CA ASP A 25 10.57 2.55 -4.49
C ASP A 25 9.63 2.29 -5.68
N CYS A 26 8.31 2.36 -5.48
CA CYS A 26 7.33 2.05 -6.53
C CYS A 26 6.12 2.98 -6.55
N PHE A 27 6.18 4.09 -5.81
CA PHE A 27 5.16 5.15 -5.82
C PHE A 27 3.75 4.69 -5.43
N ILE A 28 3.64 3.60 -4.65
CA ILE A 28 2.36 3.11 -4.14
C ILE A 28 2.05 3.72 -2.78
N GLU A 29 0.89 4.37 -2.69
CA GLU A 29 0.23 4.66 -1.44
C GLU A 29 -0.68 3.49 -1.05
N PHE A 30 -0.72 3.14 0.24
CA PHE A 30 -1.69 2.20 0.75
C PHE A 30 -2.25 2.61 2.11
N GLY A 31 -3.56 2.44 2.25
CA GLY A 31 -4.30 2.62 3.49
C GLY A 31 -4.59 1.27 4.15
N VAL A 32 -4.45 1.19 5.46
CA VAL A 32 -4.81 -0.02 6.25
C VAL A 32 -6.16 0.21 6.93
N GLN A 33 -7.18 -0.55 6.53
CA GLN A 33 -8.51 -0.51 7.12
C GLN A 33 -8.87 -1.88 7.71
N GLY A 34 -8.64 -2.03 9.01
CA GLY A 34 -8.79 -3.32 9.68
C GLY A 34 -7.76 -4.32 9.16
N GLU A 35 -8.23 -5.38 8.51
CA GLU A 35 -7.38 -6.45 7.97
C GLU A 35 -7.13 -6.33 6.46
N LEU A 36 -7.68 -5.32 5.80
CA LEU A 36 -7.53 -5.08 4.37
C LEU A 36 -6.71 -3.82 4.09
N MET A 37 -5.97 -3.87 2.97
CA MET A 37 -5.28 -2.72 2.41
C MET A 37 -6.04 -2.18 1.19
N MET A 38 -6.11 -0.86 1.09
CA MET A 38 -6.53 -0.15 -0.13
C MET A 38 -5.28 0.37 -0.82
N LEU A 39 -5.12 0.09 -2.12
CA LEU A 39 -3.90 0.38 -2.87
C LEU A 39 -4.12 1.46 -3.91
N TYR A 40 -3.20 2.42 -3.96
CA TYR A 40 -3.22 3.51 -4.91
C TYR A 40 -1.84 3.72 -5.53
N GLU A 41 -1.77 3.82 -6.84
CA GLU A 41 -0.60 4.37 -7.54
C GLU A 41 -0.67 5.90 -7.50
N VAL A 42 0.45 6.53 -7.15
CA VAL A 42 0.60 7.98 -7.19
C VAL A 42 1.24 8.36 -8.51
N GLU A 43 0.46 9.02 -9.36
CA GLU A 43 0.91 9.52 -10.66
C GLU A 43 1.86 10.73 -10.51
N GLU A 44 2.52 11.14 -11.61
CA GLU A 44 3.46 12.27 -11.61
C GLU A 44 2.82 13.60 -11.17
N ASP A 45 1.54 13.80 -11.49
CA ASP A 45 0.77 14.98 -11.08
C ASP A 45 0.24 14.90 -9.64
N GLY A 46 0.48 13.78 -8.95
CA GLY A 46 0.00 13.49 -7.59
C GLY A 46 -1.41 12.94 -7.53
N SER A 47 -2.06 12.66 -8.66
CA SER A 47 -3.35 11.98 -8.71
C SER A 47 -3.22 10.53 -8.21
N LEU A 48 -4.30 10.00 -7.61
CA LEU A 48 -4.36 8.63 -7.09
C LEU A 48 -5.18 7.74 -8.03
N ILE A 49 -4.56 6.66 -8.51
CA ILE A 49 -5.23 5.61 -9.28
C ILE A 49 -5.40 4.38 -8.39
N SER A 50 -6.65 3.97 -8.19
CA SER A 50 -6.95 2.75 -7.41
C SER A 50 -6.43 1.51 -8.12
N LEU A 51 -5.75 0.64 -7.37
CA LEU A 51 -5.29 -0.66 -7.84
C LEU A 51 -6.10 -1.82 -7.25
N ASP A 52 -7.14 -1.55 -6.47
CA ASP A 52 -7.93 -2.59 -5.80
C ASP A 52 -8.59 -3.60 -6.77
N ASP A 53 -8.79 -3.22 -8.04
CA ASP A 53 -9.31 -4.10 -9.09
C ASP A 53 -8.25 -5.08 -9.64
N LEU A 54 -6.96 -4.76 -9.47
CA LEU A 54 -5.84 -5.59 -9.93
C LEU A 54 -5.42 -6.64 -8.90
N PHE A 55 -5.81 -6.46 -7.63
CA PHE A 55 -5.43 -7.34 -6.53
C PHE A 55 -6.67 -7.91 -5.83
N SER A 56 -6.69 -9.22 -5.66
CA SER A 56 -7.75 -9.87 -4.90
C SER A 56 -7.75 -9.43 -3.42
N GLU A 57 -8.87 -9.60 -2.73
CA GLU A 57 -8.97 -9.26 -1.30
C GLU A 57 -7.93 -10.03 -0.45
N SER A 58 -7.64 -11.29 -0.79
CA SER A 58 -6.63 -12.08 -0.09
C SER A 58 -5.22 -11.50 -0.29
N GLU A 59 -4.88 -11.06 -1.49
CA GLU A 59 -3.61 -10.38 -1.78
C GLU A 59 -3.49 -9.04 -1.06
N ARG A 60 -4.60 -8.36 -0.79
CA ARG A 60 -4.64 -7.10 -0.02
C ARG A 60 -4.76 -7.31 1.48
N HIS A 61 -4.81 -8.54 1.96
CA HIS A 61 -4.93 -8.83 3.39
C HIS A 61 -3.62 -8.50 4.13
N VAL A 62 -3.75 -7.80 5.26
CA VAL A 62 -2.62 -7.23 6.01
C VAL A 62 -1.61 -8.29 6.43
N SER A 63 -2.08 -9.47 6.83
CA SER A 63 -1.23 -10.58 7.30
C SER A 63 -0.15 -11.00 6.31
N HIS A 64 -0.36 -10.81 4.99
CA HIS A 64 0.60 -11.19 3.95
C HIS A 64 1.78 -10.22 3.81
N HIS A 65 1.68 -9.04 4.42
CA HIS A 65 2.66 -7.97 4.24
C HIS A 65 3.22 -7.46 5.56
N LEU A 66 3.07 -8.22 6.64
CA LEU A 66 3.75 -7.96 7.91
C LEU A 66 5.15 -8.59 7.92
N TYR A 67 6.08 -7.96 8.63
CA TYR A 67 7.40 -8.51 8.91
C TYR A 67 7.92 -8.08 10.29
#